data_AF-A0A957UY05-F1
#
_entry.id   AF-A0A957UY05-F1
#
_cell.length_a   1.000
_cell.length_b   1.000
_cell.length_c   1.000
_cell.angle_alpha   90.00
_cell.angle_beta   90.00
_cell.angle_gamma   90.00
#
_symmetry.space_group_name_H-M   'P 1'
#
loop_
_entity.id
_entity.type
_entity.pdbx_description
1 polymer ?
#
loop_
_entity_poly.entity_id
_entity_poly.type
_entity_poly.pdbx_seq_one_letter_code
_entity_poly.pdbx_strand_id
1 'polypeptide(L)'
;MGFITKTPQNPKPSTPQPTIAPGLLHVFRLAAWIRLAFVVVVVLLVVAWRLPGQWLGFAVLAESALFLIVLSWPRTQLLLGRAFLPVMLAWSLASPLLMRILLVGGYWLESGLAGPASGTTTAELADFNLFVDAGFNLAWLAVPVVLATWQYGRRGLNVAMAVVVAGNLLAVLLPENTPAARAALLVDLAGRLAIIGLVAIVVERLAAAQRREQTALEEANRRLAARAATVEQLTESR
;
A
#
# COMPACT_ATOMS: atom_id res chain seq x y z
N MET A 1 -1.44 17.21 65.70
CA MET A 1 -0.74 16.61 64.54
C MET A 1 -1.77 15.87 63.70
N GLY A 2 -2.25 16.49 62.62
CA GLY A 2 -3.26 15.90 61.74
C GLY A 2 -2.61 15.12 60.60
N PHE A 3 -2.87 13.82 60.52
CA PHE A 3 -2.45 13.00 59.39
C PHE A 3 -3.31 13.34 58.17
N ILE A 4 -2.68 13.92 57.15
CA ILE A 4 -3.29 14.12 55.84
C ILE A 4 -3.28 12.78 55.11
N THR A 5 -4.42 12.09 55.12
CA THR A 5 -4.68 10.92 54.29
C THR A 5 -4.77 11.37 52.83
N LYS A 6 -3.69 11.15 52.05
CA LYS A 6 -3.73 11.28 50.59
C LYS A 6 -4.71 10.25 50.04
N THR A 7 -5.85 10.72 49.53
CA THR A 7 -6.81 9.90 48.79
C THR A 7 -6.12 9.30 47.56
N PRO A 8 -6.25 7.98 47.31
CA PRO A 8 -5.68 7.35 46.14
C PRO A 8 -6.32 7.94 44.88
N GLN A 9 -5.50 8.56 44.03
CA GLN A 9 -5.92 8.99 42.70
C GLN A 9 -6.28 7.74 41.89
N ASN A 10 -7.58 7.51 41.69
CA ASN A 10 -8.04 6.52 40.73
C ASN A 10 -7.46 6.87 39.35
N PRO A 11 -6.70 5.97 38.70
CA PRO A 11 -6.19 6.23 37.37
C PRO A 11 -7.37 6.45 36.44
N LYS A 12 -7.43 7.63 35.80
CA LYS A 12 -8.42 7.91 34.76
C LYS A 12 -8.34 6.78 33.74
N PRO A 13 -9.47 6.10 33.41
CA PRO A 13 -9.47 5.11 32.35
C PRO A 13 -9.01 5.80 31.07
N SER A 14 -7.82 5.44 30.61
CA SER A 14 -7.28 5.89 29.34
C SER A 14 -8.26 5.44 28.26
N THR A 15 -8.99 6.39 27.68
CA THR A 15 -9.84 6.13 26.53
C THR A 15 -8.98 5.45 25.47
N PRO A 16 -9.40 4.29 24.92
CA PRO A 16 -8.62 3.58 23.92
C PRO A 16 -8.56 4.46 22.67
N GLN A 17 -7.49 5.24 22.54
CA GLN A 17 -7.18 5.88 21.28
C GLN A 17 -6.86 4.75 20.31
N PRO A 18 -7.59 4.61 19.19
CA PRO A 18 -7.20 3.69 18.14
C PRO A 18 -5.97 4.30 17.48
N THR A 19 -4.84 4.01 18.10
CA THR A 19 -3.53 4.41 17.67
C THR A 19 -3.20 3.51 16.49
N ILE A 20 -3.08 4.12 15.31
CA ILE A 20 -2.47 3.46 14.16
C ILE A 20 -1.17 2.85 14.65
N ALA A 21 -0.95 1.56 14.39
CA ALA A 21 0.18 0.86 14.98
C ALA A 21 1.48 1.62 14.69
N PRO A 22 2.23 2.01 15.75
CA PRO A 22 3.46 2.77 15.58
C PRO A 22 4.44 1.90 14.79
N GLY A 23 4.71 2.30 13.54
CA GLY A 23 5.55 1.53 12.62
C GLY A 23 4.94 1.35 11.23
N LEU A 24 3.60 1.23 11.13
CA LEU A 24 2.95 0.97 9.83
C LEU A 24 3.15 2.13 8.85
N LEU A 25 3.06 3.36 9.35
CA LEU A 25 3.31 4.56 8.56
C LEU A 25 4.76 4.64 8.08
N HIS A 26 5.71 4.14 8.87
CA HIS A 26 7.12 4.13 8.49
C HIS A 26 7.37 3.16 7.33
N VAL A 27 6.82 1.94 7.43
CA VAL A 27 6.88 0.94 6.33
C VAL A 27 6.23 1.50 5.06
N PHE A 28 5.10 2.17 5.18
CA PHE A 28 4.40 2.73 4.03
C PHE A 28 5.17 3.90 3.38
N ARG A 29 5.81 4.77 4.19
CA ARG A 29 6.71 5.81 3.69
C ARG A 29 7.93 5.22 3.01
N LEU A 30 8.53 4.17 3.57
CA LEU A 30 9.67 3.47 2.99
C LEU A 30 9.30 2.90 1.61
N ALA A 31 8.14 2.26 1.51
CA ALA A 31 7.63 1.77 0.23
C ALA A 31 7.45 2.92 -0.78
N ALA A 32 6.83 4.03 -0.37
CA ALA A 32 6.67 5.20 -1.22
C ALA A 32 8.02 5.78 -1.71
N TRP A 33 9.04 5.81 -0.86
CA TRP A 33 10.40 6.20 -1.24
C TRP A 33 11.04 5.23 -2.24
N ILE A 34 10.93 3.92 -2.01
CA ILE A 34 11.45 2.90 -2.93
C ILE A 34 10.80 3.05 -4.30
N ARG A 35 9.48 3.25 -4.36
CA ARG A 35 8.77 3.54 -5.61
C ARG A 35 9.29 4.79 -6.28
N LEU A 36 9.41 5.90 -5.55
CA LEU A 36 9.88 7.15 -6.13
C LEU A 36 11.28 6.97 -6.73
N ALA A 37 12.20 6.34 -6.00
CA ALA A 37 13.54 6.05 -6.48
C ALA A 37 13.54 5.20 -7.75
N PHE A 38 12.70 4.17 -7.79
CA PHE A 38 12.55 3.33 -8.98
C PHE A 38 11.98 4.11 -10.18
N VAL A 39 10.93 4.90 -9.97
CA VAL A 39 10.33 5.74 -11.02
C VAL A 39 11.36 6.74 -11.54
N VAL A 40 12.16 7.36 -10.67
CA VAL A 40 13.27 8.23 -11.09
C VAL A 40 14.25 7.48 -11.99
N VAL A 41 14.68 6.27 -11.60
CA VAL A 41 15.59 5.45 -12.42
C VAL A 41 14.97 5.16 -13.78
N VAL A 42 13.71 4.71 -13.84
CA VAL A 42 13.00 4.42 -15.09
C VAL A 42 12.87 5.66 -15.97
N VAL A 43 12.52 6.82 -15.39
CA VAL A 43 12.40 8.08 -16.15
C VAL A 43 13.76 8.52 -16.70
N LEU A 44 14.83 8.46 -15.89
CA LEU A 44 16.18 8.76 -16.36
C LEU A 44 16.60 7.86 -17.50
N LEU A 45 16.24 6.59 -17.42
CA LEU A 45 16.51 5.57 -18.42
C LEU A 45 15.78 5.85 -19.75
N VAL A 46 14.47 6.18 -19.66
CA VAL A 46 13.63 6.59 -20.79
C VAL A 46 14.17 7.85 -21.46
N VAL A 47 14.59 8.85 -20.68
CA VAL A 47 15.18 10.10 -21.19
C VAL A 47 16.55 9.83 -21.83
N ALA A 48 17.39 9.00 -21.22
CA ALA A 48 18.71 8.66 -21.75
C ALA A 48 18.62 7.93 -23.10
N TRP A 49 17.63 7.05 -23.27
CA TRP A 49 17.37 6.36 -24.54
C TRP A 49 16.47 7.12 -25.51
N ARG A 50 16.01 8.33 -25.16
CA ARG A 50 15.14 9.18 -26.00
C ARG A 50 13.91 8.43 -26.53
N LEU A 51 13.32 7.58 -25.69
CA LEU A 51 12.14 6.84 -26.07
C LEU A 51 10.94 7.80 -26.25
N PRO A 52 10.04 7.53 -27.21
CA PRO A 52 8.79 8.28 -27.35
C PRO A 52 7.96 8.18 -26.07
N GLY A 53 7.21 9.24 -25.73
CA GLY A 53 6.39 9.28 -24.52
C GLY A 53 7.11 9.75 -23.24
N GLN A 54 8.28 10.37 -23.32
CA GLN A 54 9.04 10.88 -22.16
C GLN A 54 8.21 11.78 -21.21
N TRP A 55 7.21 12.51 -21.74
CA TRP A 55 6.33 13.38 -20.96
C TRP A 55 5.43 12.59 -19.99
N LEU A 56 5.01 11.37 -20.35
CA LEU A 56 4.27 10.47 -19.47
C LEU A 56 5.13 10.07 -18.27
N GLY A 57 6.42 9.83 -18.49
CA GLY A 57 7.40 9.56 -17.43
C GLY A 57 7.42 10.65 -16.36
N PHE A 58 7.43 11.92 -16.78
CA PHE A 58 7.36 13.06 -15.85
C PHE A 58 6.03 13.15 -15.11
N ALA A 59 4.91 12.78 -15.75
CA ALA A 59 3.61 12.70 -15.08
C ALA A 59 3.61 11.62 -13.97
N VAL A 60 4.19 10.45 -14.21
CA VAL A 60 4.35 9.39 -13.18
C VAL A 60 5.21 9.86 -12.03
N LEU A 61 6.31 10.55 -12.36
CA LEU A 61 7.23 11.07 -11.38
C LEU A 61 6.55 12.13 -10.50
N ALA A 62 5.79 13.04 -11.11
CA ALA A 62 5.01 14.05 -10.41
C ALA A 62 3.94 13.42 -9.51
N GLU A 63 3.21 12.40 -9.99
CA GLU A 63 2.22 11.68 -9.19
C GLU A 63 2.85 10.95 -8.00
N SER A 64 3.99 10.27 -8.21
CA SER A 64 4.72 9.56 -7.16
C SER A 64 5.31 10.53 -6.13
N ALA A 65 5.83 11.68 -6.58
CA ALA A 65 6.33 12.73 -5.70
C ALA A 65 5.18 13.37 -4.90
N LEU A 66 4.05 13.67 -5.54
CA LEU A 66 2.87 14.20 -4.89
C LEU A 66 2.35 13.24 -3.82
N PHE A 67 2.26 11.95 -4.14
CA PHE A 67 1.87 10.91 -3.20
C PHE A 67 2.79 10.89 -1.97
N LEU A 68 4.12 10.95 -2.19
CA LEU A 68 5.10 10.98 -1.10
C LEU A 68 5.00 12.24 -0.24
N ILE A 69 4.79 13.40 -0.87
CA ILE A 69 4.62 14.69 -0.18
C ILE A 69 3.38 14.63 0.72
N VAL A 70 2.24 14.20 0.17
CA VAL A 70 0.97 14.08 0.90
C VAL A 70 1.09 13.08 2.05
N LEU A 71 1.82 11.98 1.85
CA LEU A 71 2.06 10.95 2.86
C LEU A 71 2.98 11.43 3.99
N SER A 72 3.96 12.26 3.66
CA SER A 72 4.95 12.80 4.61
C SER A 72 4.44 14.02 5.36
N TRP A 73 3.39 14.67 4.86
CA TRP A 73 2.84 15.88 5.44
C TRP A 73 2.09 15.61 6.76
N PRO A 74 2.45 16.24 7.90
CA PRO A 74 1.79 15.97 9.18
C PRO A 74 0.39 16.57 9.26
N ARG A 75 0.12 17.70 8.60
CA ARG A 75 -1.23 18.31 8.60
C ARG A 75 -2.29 17.45 7.90
N THR A 76 -1.95 16.68 6.86
CA THR A 76 -2.90 15.79 6.18
C THR A 76 -3.28 14.62 7.09
N GLN A 77 -2.34 14.10 7.87
CA GLN A 77 -2.60 13.11 8.92
C GLN A 77 -3.54 13.66 10.01
N LEU A 78 -3.33 14.91 10.43
CA LEU A 78 -4.20 15.57 11.42
C LEU A 78 -5.60 15.85 10.87
N LEU A 79 -5.71 16.29 9.61
CA LEU A 79 -6.99 16.61 8.96
C LEU A 79 -7.84 15.36 8.69
N LEU A 80 -7.24 14.28 8.16
CA LEU A 80 -7.97 13.06 7.83
C LEU A 80 -8.12 12.10 9.02
N GLY A 81 -7.26 12.20 10.04
CA GLY A 81 -7.31 11.36 11.23
C GLY A 81 -7.37 9.86 10.88
N ARG A 82 -8.47 9.20 11.27
CA ARG A 82 -8.68 7.76 11.02
C ARG A 82 -8.88 7.42 9.54
N ALA A 83 -9.35 8.38 8.73
CA ALA A 83 -9.56 8.20 7.30
C ALA A 83 -8.28 8.37 6.48
N PHE A 84 -7.17 8.77 7.09
CA PHE A 84 -5.91 8.99 6.38
C PHE A 84 -5.38 7.72 5.71
N LEU A 85 -5.25 6.64 6.49
CA LEU A 85 -4.74 5.37 5.99
C LEU A 85 -5.59 4.77 4.84
N PRO A 86 -6.93 4.65 4.95
CA PRO A 86 -7.72 4.05 3.89
C PRO A 86 -7.72 4.92 2.62
N VAL A 87 -7.68 6.25 2.74
CA VAL A 87 -7.56 7.15 1.58
C VAL A 87 -6.22 6.95 0.88
N MET A 88 -5.11 6.90 1.61
CA MET A 88 -3.80 6.69 0.99
C MET A 88 -3.65 5.29 0.40
N LEU A 89 -4.24 4.27 1.03
CA LEU A 89 -4.31 2.92 0.47
C LEU A 89 -5.12 2.92 -0.83
N ALA A 90 -6.31 3.54 -0.83
CA ALA A 90 -7.14 3.68 -2.02
C ALA A 90 -6.39 4.41 -3.14
N TRP A 91 -5.69 5.51 -2.82
CA TRP A 91 -4.84 6.21 -3.78
C TRP A 91 -3.76 5.29 -4.34
N SER A 92 -3.04 4.56 -3.48
CA SER A 92 -1.95 3.68 -3.93
C SER A 92 -2.44 2.54 -4.83
N LEU A 93 -3.67 2.07 -4.61
CA LEU A 93 -4.33 1.05 -5.45
C LEU A 93 -4.86 1.65 -6.76
N ALA A 94 -5.34 2.89 -6.73
CA ALA A 94 -5.85 3.60 -7.90
C ALA A 94 -4.73 4.12 -8.81
N SER A 95 -3.56 4.39 -8.26
CA SER A 95 -2.42 5.00 -8.95
C SER A 95 -1.93 4.20 -10.17
N PRO A 96 -1.72 2.86 -10.09
CA PRO A 96 -1.43 2.05 -11.29
C PRO A 96 -2.54 2.09 -12.36
N LEU A 97 -3.81 2.19 -11.93
CA LEU A 97 -4.94 2.27 -12.87
C LEU A 97 -4.97 3.61 -13.58
N LEU A 98 -4.74 4.69 -12.83
CA LEU A 98 -4.62 6.04 -13.37
C LEU A 98 -3.49 6.08 -14.40
N MET A 99 -2.35 5.46 -14.09
CA MET A 99 -1.22 5.38 -14.99
C MET A 99 -1.57 4.64 -16.28
N ARG A 100 -2.26 3.50 -16.17
CA ARG A 100 -2.73 2.74 -17.33
C ARG A 100 -3.70 3.55 -18.19
N ILE A 101 -4.63 4.27 -17.56
CA ILE A 101 -5.58 5.15 -18.26
C ILE A 101 -4.84 6.30 -18.96
N LEU A 102 -3.84 6.91 -18.30
CA LEU A 102 -3.02 7.98 -18.88
C LEU A 102 -2.17 7.49 -20.05
N LEU A 103 -1.60 6.28 -19.95
CA LEU A 103 -0.87 5.64 -21.05
C LEU A 103 -1.81 5.42 -22.24
N VAL A 104 -2.90 4.68 -22.05
CA VAL A 104 -3.85 4.37 -23.12
C VAL A 104 -4.45 5.64 -23.71
N GLY A 105 -4.89 6.57 -22.87
CA GLY A 105 -5.46 7.86 -23.30
C GLY A 105 -4.45 8.76 -24.00
N GLY A 106 -3.19 8.78 -23.54
CA GLY A 106 -2.10 9.52 -24.17
C GLY A 106 -1.80 9.01 -25.57
N TYR A 107 -1.73 7.69 -25.75
CA TYR A 107 -1.57 7.09 -27.09
C TYR A 107 -2.74 7.44 -28.01
N TRP A 108 -3.98 7.38 -27.52
CA TRP A 108 -5.17 7.75 -28.29
C TRP A 108 -5.14 9.22 -28.75
N LEU A 109 -4.72 10.12 -27.85
CA LEU A 109 -4.61 11.54 -28.16
C LEU A 109 -3.50 11.81 -29.19
N GLU A 110 -2.33 11.19 -29.03
CA GLU A 110 -1.21 11.35 -29.97
C GLU A 110 -1.52 10.74 -31.34
N SER A 111 -2.09 9.53 -31.39
CA SER A 111 -2.46 8.87 -32.66
C SER A 111 -3.60 9.58 -33.41
N GLY A 112 -4.57 10.14 -32.68
CA GLY A 112 -5.62 10.98 -33.28
C GLY A 112 -5.10 12.30 -33.84
N LEU A 113 -4.01 12.85 -33.29
CA LEU A 113 -3.41 14.11 -33.71
C LEU A 113 -2.29 13.93 -34.77
N ALA A 114 -1.54 12.83 -34.73
CA ALA A 114 -0.36 12.60 -35.58
C ALA A 114 -0.69 12.04 -36.98
N GLY A 115 -1.90 11.51 -37.19
CA GLY A 115 -2.27 10.85 -38.44
C GLY A 115 -1.45 9.58 -38.71
N PRO A 116 -1.75 8.83 -39.78
CA PRO A 116 -1.20 7.48 -40.04
C PRO A 116 0.31 7.42 -40.40
N ALA A 117 1.07 8.50 -40.20
CA ALA A 117 2.43 8.64 -40.74
C ALA A 117 3.57 8.29 -39.76
N SER A 118 3.31 8.13 -38.47
CA SER A 118 4.36 7.76 -37.49
C SER A 118 4.56 6.24 -37.47
N GLY A 119 5.45 5.73 -38.32
CA GLY A 119 5.80 4.31 -38.45
C GLY A 119 6.53 3.67 -37.27
N THR A 120 6.39 4.19 -36.04
CA THR A 120 6.78 3.48 -34.82
C THR A 120 5.85 2.29 -34.66
N THR A 121 6.42 1.09 -34.79
CA THR A 121 5.73 -0.20 -34.68
C THR A 121 5.07 -0.30 -33.30
N THR A 122 3.73 -0.33 -33.31
CA THR A 122 2.86 -0.53 -32.13
C THR A 122 3.25 -1.74 -31.29
N ALA A 123 3.96 -2.71 -31.88
CA ALA A 123 4.49 -3.90 -31.22
C ALA A 123 5.63 -3.61 -30.22
N GLU A 124 6.59 -2.74 -30.53
CA GLU A 124 7.74 -2.49 -29.64
C GLU A 124 7.33 -1.75 -28.36
N LEU A 125 6.38 -0.81 -28.50
CA LEU A 125 5.78 -0.10 -27.37
C LEU A 125 4.89 -1.01 -26.52
N ALA A 126 4.20 -1.98 -27.13
CA ALA A 126 3.40 -2.97 -26.42
C ALA A 126 4.27 -3.92 -25.59
N ASP A 127 5.41 -4.36 -26.12
CA ASP A 127 6.35 -5.25 -25.43
C ASP A 127 7.06 -4.55 -24.26
N PHE A 128 7.46 -3.29 -24.43
CA PHE A 128 8.03 -2.50 -23.33
C PHE A 128 7.00 -2.25 -22.22
N ASN A 129 5.74 -1.95 -22.58
CA ASN A 129 4.66 -1.82 -21.61
C ASN A 129 4.44 -3.13 -20.86
N LEU A 130 4.37 -4.27 -21.55
CA LEU A 130 4.18 -5.59 -20.93
C LEU A 130 5.27 -5.92 -19.90
N PHE A 131 6.54 -5.64 -20.21
CA PHE A 131 7.66 -5.91 -19.31
C PHE A 131 7.63 -5.04 -18.05
N VAL A 132 7.40 -3.73 -18.20
CA VAL A 132 7.33 -2.79 -17.06
C VAL A 132 6.05 -3.03 -16.23
N ASP A 133 4.94 -3.38 -16.88
CA ASP A 133 3.62 -3.49 -16.25
C ASP A 133 3.38 -4.85 -15.55
N ALA A 134 4.09 -5.93 -15.92
CA ALA A 134 3.92 -7.26 -15.34
C ALA A 134 4.58 -7.41 -13.95
N GLY A 135 5.87 -7.08 -13.83
CA GLY A 135 6.63 -7.29 -12.59
C GLY A 135 6.46 -6.18 -11.55
N PHE A 136 6.58 -4.93 -12.00
CA PHE A 136 6.63 -3.78 -11.08
C PHE A 136 5.28 -3.52 -10.41
N ASN A 137 4.18 -3.54 -11.17
CA ASN A 137 2.85 -3.33 -10.60
C ASN A 137 2.51 -4.39 -9.55
N LEU A 138 2.92 -5.64 -9.75
CA LEU A 138 2.58 -6.72 -8.82
C LEU A 138 3.30 -6.55 -7.49
N ALA A 139 4.60 -6.24 -7.52
CA ALA A 139 5.38 -5.92 -6.33
C ALA A 139 4.82 -4.66 -5.63
N TRP A 140 4.40 -3.66 -6.41
CA TRP A 140 3.86 -2.42 -5.88
C TRP A 140 2.47 -2.59 -5.25
N LEU A 141 1.58 -3.36 -5.88
CA LEU A 141 0.25 -3.70 -5.39
C LEU A 141 0.30 -4.58 -4.13
N ALA A 142 1.34 -5.40 -3.99
CA ALA A 142 1.51 -6.24 -2.82
C ALA A 142 1.58 -5.41 -1.53
N VAL A 143 2.31 -4.28 -1.52
CA VAL A 143 2.48 -3.46 -0.31
C VAL A 143 1.15 -2.94 0.26
N PRO A 144 0.31 -2.19 -0.48
CA PRO A 144 -0.95 -1.70 0.05
C PRO A 144 -1.95 -2.82 0.34
N VAL A 145 -1.94 -3.93 -0.40
CA VAL A 145 -2.77 -5.10 -0.04
C VAL A 145 -2.33 -5.66 1.30
N VAL A 146 -1.03 -5.88 1.50
CA VAL A 146 -0.44 -6.38 2.75
C VAL A 146 -0.78 -5.46 3.91
N LEU A 147 -0.63 -4.14 3.73
CA LEU A 147 -0.97 -3.15 4.75
C LEU A 147 -2.48 -3.10 5.03
N ALA A 148 -3.32 -3.19 4.01
CA ALA A 148 -4.77 -3.22 4.17
C ALA A 148 -5.21 -4.48 4.93
N THR A 149 -4.68 -5.65 4.58
CA THR A 149 -4.92 -6.91 5.28
C THR A 149 -4.41 -6.86 6.72
N TRP A 150 -3.23 -6.27 6.95
CA TRP A 150 -2.68 -6.19 8.29
C TRP A 150 -3.50 -5.27 9.21
N GLN A 151 -3.89 -4.09 8.72
CA GLN A 151 -4.62 -3.09 9.50
C GLN A 151 -6.09 -3.47 9.71
N TYR A 152 -6.76 -3.95 8.65
CA TYR A 152 -8.21 -4.16 8.64
C TYR A 152 -8.62 -5.65 8.58
N GLY A 153 -7.66 -6.57 8.63
CA GLY A 153 -7.90 -8.01 8.51
C GLY A 153 -8.55 -8.36 7.17
N ARG A 154 -9.47 -9.32 7.21
CA ARG A 154 -10.21 -9.80 6.03
C ARG A 154 -11.03 -8.72 5.31
N ARG A 155 -11.51 -7.68 6.01
CA ARG A 155 -12.23 -6.57 5.38
C ARG A 155 -11.31 -5.74 4.48
N GLY A 156 -10.08 -5.46 4.94
CA GLY A 156 -9.07 -4.76 4.15
C GLY A 156 -8.69 -5.53 2.90
N LEU A 157 -8.50 -6.85 3.05
CA LEU A 157 -8.23 -7.74 1.91
C LEU A 157 -9.35 -7.68 0.87
N ASN A 158 -10.61 -7.84 1.29
CA ASN A 158 -11.75 -7.83 0.37
C ASN A 158 -11.85 -6.50 -0.39
N VAL A 159 -11.66 -5.37 0.30
CA VAL A 159 -11.70 -4.04 -0.34
C VAL A 159 -10.52 -3.87 -1.31
N ALA A 160 -9.31 -4.24 -0.90
CA ALA A 160 -8.14 -4.15 -1.77
C ALA A 160 -8.32 -5.01 -3.03
N MET A 161 -8.77 -6.26 -2.87
CA MET A 161 -9.07 -7.15 -3.99
C MET A 161 -10.17 -6.59 -4.89
N ALA A 162 -11.25 -6.04 -4.33
CA ALA A 162 -12.32 -5.43 -5.12
C ALA A 162 -11.81 -4.26 -5.97
N VAL A 163 -10.95 -3.40 -5.42
CA VAL A 163 -10.35 -2.28 -6.16
C VAL A 163 -9.44 -2.79 -7.29
N VAL A 164 -8.60 -3.79 -7.01
CA VAL A 164 -7.72 -4.38 -8.03
C VAL A 164 -8.52 -5.04 -9.15
N VAL A 165 -9.54 -5.81 -8.80
CA VAL A 165 -10.45 -6.46 -9.76
C VAL A 165 -11.17 -5.41 -10.60
N ALA A 166 -11.81 -4.42 -9.97
CA ALA A 166 -12.56 -3.38 -10.67
C ALA A 166 -11.68 -2.61 -11.66
N GLY A 167 -10.47 -2.25 -11.23
CA GLY A 167 -9.52 -1.54 -12.08
C GLY A 167 -9.06 -2.34 -13.29
N ASN A 168 -8.77 -3.62 -13.11
CA ASN A 168 -8.34 -4.47 -14.22
C ASN A 168 -9.50 -4.87 -15.13
N LEU A 169 -10.71 -5.06 -14.60
CA LEU A 169 -11.91 -5.29 -15.41
C LEU A 169 -12.20 -4.11 -16.32
N LEU A 170 -12.04 -2.87 -15.83
CA LEU A 170 -12.19 -1.67 -16.64
C LEU A 170 -11.29 -1.72 -17.88
N ALA A 171 -10.05 -2.22 -17.71
CA ALA A 171 -9.11 -2.34 -18.80
C ALA A 171 -9.39 -3.53 -19.75
N VAL A 172 -9.96 -4.62 -19.25
CA VAL A 172 -10.44 -5.73 -20.10
C VAL A 172 -11.59 -5.27 -21.00
N LEU A 173 -12.47 -4.42 -20.48
CA LEU A 173 -13.65 -3.90 -21.16
C LEU A 173 -13.37 -2.80 -22.20
N LEU A 174 -12.10 -2.42 -22.40
CA LEU A 174 -11.72 -1.46 -23.44
C LEU A 174 -12.13 -1.98 -24.84
N PRO A 175 -12.79 -1.16 -25.68
CA PRO A 175 -13.42 -1.62 -26.93
C PRO A 175 -12.47 -2.28 -27.93
N GLU A 176 -11.20 -1.85 -27.94
CA GLU A 176 -10.20 -2.23 -28.94
C GLU A 176 -9.53 -3.59 -28.70
N ASN A 177 -9.79 -4.22 -27.56
CA ASN A 177 -9.15 -5.49 -27.25
C ASN A 177 -9.70 -6.61 -28.13
N THR A 178 -8.83 -7.25 -28.92
CA THR A 178 -9.15 -8.50 -29.63
C THR A 178 -9.56 -9.59 -28.63
N PRO A 179 -10.37 -10.59 -29.03
CA PRO A 179 -10.77 -11.66 -28.11
C PRO A 179 -9.58 -12.41 -27.50
N ALA A 180 -8.50 -12.59 -28.26
CA ALA A 180 -7.25 -13.16 -27.77
C ALA A 180 -6.58 -12.27 -26.71
N ALA A 181 -6.53 -10.94 -26.93
CA ALA A 181 -6.00 -10.00 -25.94
C ALA A 181 -6.84 -9.98 -24.66
N ARG A 182 -8.17 -10.03 -24.77
CA ARG A 182 -9.06 -10.13 -23.58
C ARG A 182 -8.80 -11.41 -22.80
N ALA A 183 -8.64 -12.54 -23.47
CA ALA A 183 -8.32 -13.81 -22.82
C ALA A 183 -6.97 -13.75 -22.09
N ALA A 184 -5.93 -13.21 -22.74
CA ALA A 184 -4.61 -13.03 -22.12
C ALA A 184 -4.67 -12.12 -20.89
N LEU A 185 -5.39 -10.99 -20.96
CA LEU A 185 -5.58 -10.07 -19.83
C LEU A 185 -6.35 -10.72 -18.67
N LEU A 186 -7.35 -11.56 -18.96
CA LEU A 186 -8.08 -12.30 -17.93
C LEU A 186 -7.21 -13.36 -17.25
N VAL A 187 -6.37 -14.07 -18.00
CA VAL A 187 -5.41 -15.04 -17.45
C VAL A 187 -4.36 -14.34 -16.59
N ASP A 188 -3.80 -13.22 -17.06
CA ASP A 188 -2.87 -12.39 -16.27
C ASP A 188 -3.56 -11.93 -14.98
N LEU A 189 -4.75 -11.33 -15.08
CA LEU A 189 -5.52 -10.89 -13.91
C LEU A 189 -5.77 -12.03 -12.91
N ALA A 190 -6.19 -13.21 -13.38
CA ALA A 190 -6.39 -14.37 -12.53
C ALA A 190 -5.10 -14.78 -11.81
N GLY A 191 -3.97 -14.82 -12.52
CA GLY A 191 -2.65 -15.10 -11.94
C GLY A 191 -2.25 -14.06 -10.88
N ARG A 192 -2.42 -12.77 -11.17
CA ARG A 192 -2.10 -11.70 -10.21
C ARG A 192 -2.96 -11.79 -8.96
N LEU A 193 -4.27 -11.99 -9.10
CA LEU A 193 -5.18 -12.14 -7.97
C LEU A 193 -4.86 -13.38 -7.13
N ALA A 194 -4.44 -14.47 -7.76
CA ALA A 194 -3.99 -15.66 -7.06
C ALA A 194 -2.73 -15.39 -6.21
N ILE A 195 -1.71 -14.74 -6.79
CA ILE A 195 -0.47 -14.40 -6.08
C ILE A 195 -0.74 -13.40 -4.95
N ILE A 196 -1.45 -12.31 -5.23
CA ILE A 196 -1.81 -11.28 -4.24
C ILE A 196 -2.64 -11.90 -3.11
N GLY A 197 -3.62 -12.73 -3.44
CA GLY A 197 -4.44 -13.45 -2.48
C GLY A 197 -3.61 -14.39 -1.59
N LEU A 198 -2.67 -15.14 -2.19
CA LEU A 198 -1.76 -16.01 -1.45
C LEU A 198 -0.89 -15.22 -0.47
N VAL A 199 -0.25 -14.14 -0.93
CA VAL A 199 0.58 -13.27 -0.08
C VAL A 199 -0.26 -12.67 1.05
N ALA A 200 -1.47 -12.21 0.75
CA ALA A 200 -2.36 -11.66 1.76
C ALA A 200 -2.74 -12.67 2.85
N ILE A 201 -3.05 -13.93 2.47
CA ILE A 201 -3.35 -15.00 3.42
C ILE A 201 -2.13 -15.30 4.31
N VAL A 202 -0.92 -15.37 3.72
CA VAL A 202 0.31 -15.59 4.47
C VAL A 202 0.54 -14.47 5.48
N VAL A 203 0.37 -13.21 5.07
CA VAL A 203 0.50 -12.04 5.94
C VAL A 203 -0.55 -12.04 7.04
N GLU A 204 -1.81 -12.38 6.73
CA GLU A 204 -2.87 -12.48 7.74
C GLU A 204 -2.51 -13.50 8.82
N ARG A 205 -2.01 -14.68 8.42
CA ARG A 205 -1.59 -15.73 9.36
C ARG A 205 -0.39 -15.28 10.20
N LEU A 206 0.61 -14.65 9.58
CA LEU A 206 1.79 -14.17 10.27
C LEU A 206 1.43 -13.06 11.28
N ALA A 207 0.59 -12.12 10.87
CA ALA A 207 0.11 -11.05 11.73
C ALA A 207 -0.71 -11.60 12.91
N ALA A 208 -1.56 -12.60 12.68
CA ALA A 208 -2.29 -13.28 13.74
C ALA A 208 -1.36 -14.01 14.71
N ALA A 209 -0.31 -14.67 14.21
CA ALA A 209 0.70 -15.33 15.05
C ALA A 209 1.48 -14.31 15.91
N GLN A 210 1.98 -13.23 15.31
CA GLN A 210 2.70 -12.18 16.03
C GLN A 210 1.86 -11.52 17.13
N ARG A 211 0.57 -11.26 16.87
CA ARG A 211 -0.34 -10.70 17.88
C ARG A 211 -0.48 -11.63 19.08
N ARG A 212 -0.57 -12.95 18.85
CA ARG A 212 -0.65 -13.95 19.93
C ARG A 212 0.63 -13.97 20.77
N GLU A 213 1.79 -13.91 20.13
CA GLU A 213 3.08 -13.86 20.82
C GLU A 213 3.22 -12.60 21.68
N GLN A 214 2.84 -11.43 21.15
CA GLN A 214 2.87 -10.18 21.92
C GLN A 214 1.97 -10.24 23.16
N THR A 215 0.73 -10.74 23.02
CA THR A 215 -0.15 -10.93 24.18
C THR A 215 0.42 -11.91 25.20
N ALA A 216 1.05 -13.00 24.75
CA ALA A 216 1.66 -13.98 25.64
C ALA A 216 2.86 -13.39 26.42
N LEU A 217 3.68 -12.56 25.76
CA LEU A 217 4.80 -11.86 26.40
C LEU A 217 4.33 -10.81 27.40
N GLU A 218 3.28 -10.05 27.07
CA GLU A 218 2.69 -9.10 28.02
C GLU A 218 2.12 -9.80 29.25
N GLU A 219 1.44 -10.93 29.07
CA GLU A 219 0.96 -11.73 30.19
C GLU A 219 2.10 -12.28 31.04
N ALA A 220 3.16 -12.79 30.42
CA ALA A 220 4.35 -13.27 31.13
C ALA A 220 5.00 -12.15 31.94
N ASN A 221 5.17 -10.95 31.36
CA ASN A 221 5.71 -9.79 32.07
C ASN A 221 4.83 -9.36 33.24
N ARG A 222 3.50 -9.33 33.06
CA ARG A 222 2.56 -9.04 34.16
C ARG A 222 2.68 -10.05 35.30
N ARG A 223 2.84 -11.34 34.97
CA ARG A 223 3.04 -12.41 35.98
C ARG A 223 4.37 -12.27 36.71
N LEU A 224 5.45 -11.93 36.00
CA LEU A 224 6.76 -11.70 36.61
C LEU A 224 6.74 -10.48 37.54
N ALA A 225 6.13 -9.37 37.11
CA ALA A 225 5.97 -8.17 37.93
C ALA A 225 5.15 -8.46 39.21
N ALA A 226 4.04 -9.19 39.08
CA ALA A 226 3.22 -9.59 40.23
C ALA A 226 4.02 -10.46 41.22
N ARG A 227 4.78 -11.44 40.72
CA ARG A 227 5.62 -12.30 41.56
C ARG A 227 6.74 -11.52 42.26
N ALA A 228 7.38 -10.58 41.56
CA ALA A 228 8.40 -9.73 42.15
C ALA A 228 7.84 -8.90 43.32
N ALA A 229 6.66 -8.28 43.14
CA ALA A 229 5.99 -7.52 44.19
C ALA A 229 5.61 -8.39 45.41
N THR A 230 5.18 -9.64 45.20
CA THR A 230 4.90 -10.57 46.31
C THR A 230 6.17 -10.92 47.08
N VAL A 231 7.29 -11.15 46.39
CA VAL A 231 8.59 -11.45 47.04
C VAL A 231 9.08 -10.24 47.84
N GLU A 232 8.90 -9.03 47.32
CA GLU A 232 9.23 -7.78 48.02
C GLU A 232 8.42 -7.65 49.33
N GLN A 233 7.11 -7.85 49.28
CA GLN A 233 6.24 -7.83 50.47
C GLN A 233 6.64 -8.87 51.53
N LEU A 234 7.00 -10.08 51.12
CA LEU A 234 7.46 -11.14 52.03
C LEU A 234 8.83 -10.83 52.66
N THR A 235 9.65 -10.03 51.99
CA THR A 235 10.96 -9.60 52.49
C THR A 235 10.82 -8.45 53.48
N GLU A 236 9.90 -7.49 53.23
CA GLU A 236 9.61 -6.39 54.16
C GLU A 236 8.88 -6.83 55.43
N SER A 237 8.13 -7.94 55.38
CA SER A 237 7.39 -8.44 56.56
C SER A 237 8.23 -9.25 57.56
N ARG A 238 9.52 -9.47 57.30
CA ARG A 238 10.47 -10.18 58.18
C ARG A 238 11.33 -9.20 58.97
#